data_AF-A0AAE0UHI1-F1
#
_entry.id   AF-A0AAE0UHI1-F1
#
_cell.length_a   1.000
_cell.length_b   1.000
_cell.length_c   1.000
_cell.angle_alpha   90.00
_cell.angle_beta   90.00
_cell.angle_gamma   90.00
#
_symmetry.space_group_name_H-M   'P 1'
#
loop_
_entity.id
_entity.type
_entity.pdbx_description
1 polymer ?
#
loop_
_entity_poly.entity_id
_entity_poly.type
_entity_poly.pdbx_seq_one_letter_code
_entity_poly.pdbx_strand_id
1 'polypeptide(L)'
;MCCSSGLEKEHLFHLIQLQANYCFENSQQPTQVESYFFWQIMELFCRQNREVMMCDVASLLLKGYGLLREKLAKFKGAQTWKEWCLPLARLLFSAAPDGEHREAVIKMGDDLASRNLTYAAHICYVVAKMELGSRRNFELIGCDRLPFGMLVLIDPFLRTEMYEYVLWLTSGQAQPSFQILKLYLASREANYCSHGKAFKYCEVITRAVITFPDRITRSFVDQLLLLSCKLQNKNAPEPEWLLDLRQLHKSKLANANVSDDPEQHTTSTSLGFGISEIQRPKDETANAPISAPQPPGPEQLAELEALLSPWFKLGDLLGNGYFGFVYKAVRIADQKEVAVKVVKKSEFVGNMKMPGMTEVVPSEVVLMMMTSMQPVCSNVIELLEWFDMGHQFVMIMERPSPSMDLLKFMELQKGSLSEAQARDIMAQVIRAARHCCGRGVVHRDIKAENLIINTETLEVKLIDFGCGELLKDTPSKDFFGTIYFSPPEWIFRGEYMGVPATIWGLGVLLFHFLSGRLPFLDVDDFNFGYLNALPDLSQECFQLLIWCLDLDPEARPSFEQLTRHEWFTGGSSGQSP
;
A
#
# COMPACT_ATOMS: atom_id res chain seq x y z
N MET A 1 2.52 9.94 -20.18
CA MET A 1 1.56 10.04 -21.29
C MET A 1 0.36 10.83 -20.78
N CYS A 2 0.40 12.16 -20.82
CA CYS A 2 -0.80 12.98 -20.60
C CYS A 2 -1.44 13.18 -21.96
N CYS A 3 -2.56 12.52 -22.23
CA CYS A 3 -3.35 12.78 -23.44
C CYS A 3 -4.20 14.04 -23.29
N SER A 4 -3.55 15.19 -23.08
CA SER A 4 -4.12 16.50 -23.37
C SER A 4 -3.15 17.31 -24.22
N SER A 5 -3.68 17.69 -25.39
CA SER A 5 -3.19 18.72 -26.32
C SER A 5 -1.85 18.50 -27.03
N GLY A 6 -1.51 17.29 -27.49
CA GLY A 6 -0.31 17.18 -28.33
C GLY A 6 0.02 15.86 -29.03
N LEU A 7 -0.64 14.73 -28.73
CA LEU A 7 -0.53 13.59 -29.65
C LEU A 7 -1.41 13.88 -30.87
N GLU A 8 -0.77 14.32 -31.95
CA GLU A 8 -1.35 14.24 -33.29
C GLU A 8 -1.89 12.82 -33.50
N LYS A 9 -3.07 12.71 -34.13
CA LYS A 9 -3.78 11.43 -34.38
C LYS A 9 -2.82 10.36 -34.93
N GLU A 10 -1.82 10.78 -35.69
CA GLU A 10 -0.75 9.97 -36.28
C GLU A 10 0.17 9.31 -35.24
N HIS A 11 0.61 10.03 -34.20
CA HIS A 11 1.43 9.44 -33.12
C HIS A 11 0.66 8.37 -32.33
N LEU A 12 -0.65 8.56 -32.19
CA LEU A 12 -1.52 7.60 -31.52
C LEU A 12 -1.67 6.32 -32.34
N PHE A 13 -1.90 6.45 -33.65
CA PHE A 13 -1.93 5.31 -34.56
C PHE A 13 -0.62 4.53 -34.52
N HIS A 14 0.51 5.24 -34.57
CA HIS A 14 1.82 4.62 -34.48
C HIS A 14 2.01 3.85 -33.16
N LEU A 15 1.58 4.42 -32.03
CA LEU A 15 1.62 3.74 -30.72
C LEU A 15 0.74 2.46 -30.73
N ILE A 16 -0.49 2.56 -31.21
CA ILE A 16 -1.41 1.40 -31.28
C ILE A 16 -0.81 0.29 -32.14
N GLN A 17 -0.23 0.63 -33.30
CA GLN A 17 0.41 -0.32 -34.20
C GLN A 17 1.65 -0.97 -33.57
N LEU A 18 2.50 -0.19 -32.91
CA LEU A 18 3.64 -0.72 -32.16
C LEU A 18 3.20 -1.70 -31.09
N GLN A 19 2.18 -1.35 -30.30
CA GLN A 19 1.66 -2.21 -29.24
C GLN A 19 1.03 -3.48 -29.80
N ALA A 20 0.24 -3.38 -30.87
CA ALA A 20 -0.32 -4.55 -31.55
C ALA A 20 0.78 -5.49 -32.08
N ASN A 21 1.82 -4.94 -32.72
CA ASN A 21 2.94 -5.73 -33.22
C ASN A 21 3.70 -6.40 -32.08
N TYR A 22 3.99 -5.66 -31.00
CA TYR A 22 4.63 -6.21 -29.81
C TYR A 22 3.84 -7.36 -29.19
N CYS A 23 2.53 -7.19 -29.00
CA CYS A 23 1.64 -8.23 -28.48
C CYS A 23 1.59 -9.44 -29.42
N PHE A 24 1.54 -9.19 -30.74
CA PHE A 24 1.57 -10.27 -31.72
C PHE A 24 2.89 -11.05 -31.62
N GLU A 25 4.05 -10.38 -31.60
CA GLU A 25 5.37 -11.00 -31.46
C GLU A 25 5.46 -11.88 -30.22
N ASN A 26 4.93 -11.39 -29.09
CA ASN A 26 4.96 -12.04 -27.78
C ASN A 26 3.72 -12.89 -27.46
N SER A 27 2.94 -13.29 -28.49
CA SER A 27 1.68 -14.05 -28.36
C SER A 27 1.80 -15.44 -27.72
N GLN A 28 3.01 -15.85 -27.30
CA GLN A 28 3.24 -17.06 -26.51
C GLN A 28 2.69 -16.92 -25.08
N GLN A 29 2.68 -15.69 -24.56
CA GLN A 29 2.05 -15.38 -23.30
C GLN A 29 0.54 -15.23 -23.52
N PRO A 30 -0.32 -15.92 -22.76
CA PRO A 30 -1.77 -15.86 -22.95
C PRO A 30 -2.30 -14.41 -22.99
N THR A 31 -1.94 -13.59 -22.01
CA THR A 31 -2.39 -12.18 -21.86
C THR A 31 -2.03 -11.26 -23.04
N GLN A 32 -1.02 -11.62 -23.84
CA GLN A 32 -0.62 -10.87 -25.03
C GLN A 32 -1.56 -11.13 -26.21
N VAL A 33 -2.27 -12.25 -26.24
CA VAL A 33 -3.26 -12.55 -27.28
C VAL A 33 -4.47 -11.64 -27.13
N GLU A 34 -5.05 -11.53 -25.94
CA GLU A 34 -6.14 -10.58 -25.66
C GLU A 34 -5.69 -9.13 -25.90
N SER A 35 -4.47 -8.77 -25.50
CA SER A 35 -3.92 -7.44 -25.74
C SER A 35 -3.75 -7.12 -27.22
N TYR A 36 -3.32 -8.09 -28.04
CA TYR A 36 -3.24 -7.93 -29.49
C TYR A 36 -4.61 -7.58 -30.09
N PHE A 37 -5.65 -8.34 -29.74
CA PHE A 37 -7.00 -8.06 -30.22
C PHE A 37 -7.53 -6.72 -29.72
N PHE A 38 -7.29 -6.38 -28.45
CA PHE A 38 -7.64 -5.07 -27.90
C PHE A 38 -7.04 -3.93 -28.75
N TRP A 39 -5.73 -3.96 -29.02
CA TRP A 39 -5.06 -2.91 -29.79
C TRP A 39 -5.55 -2.83 -31.24
N GLN A 40 -5.81 -3.97 -31.88
CA GLN A 40 -6.39 -4.01 -33.23
C GLN A 40 -7.80 -3.40 -33.27
N ILE A 41 -8.64 -3.65 -32.26
CA ILE A 41 -9.97 -3.05 -32.14
C ILE A 41 -9.86 -1.53 -31.94
N MET A 42 -8.94 -1.07 -31.09
CA MET A 42 -8.68 0.37 -30.91
C MET A 42 -8.20 1.05 -32.20
N GLU A 43 -7.35 0.40 -32.99
CA GLU A 43 -6.91 0.90 -34.30
C GLU A 43 -8.10 1.10 -35.24
N LEU A 44 -8.97 0.09 -35.35
CA LEU A 44 -10.17 0.14 -36.18
C LEU A 44 -11.09 1.30 -35.77
N PHE A 45 -11.35 1.42 -34.47
CA PHE A 45 -12.20 2.48 -33.92
C PHE A 45 -11.61 3.88 -34.14
N CYS A 46 -10.29 4.04 -34.03
CA CYS A 46 -9.60 5.30 -34.36
C CYS A 46 -9.67 5.66 -35.86
N ARG A 47 -9.63 4.66 -36.75
CA ARG A 47 -9.55 4.86 -38.20
C ARG A 47 -10.86 5.31 -38.83
N GLN A 48 -11.97 4.69 -38.44
CA GLN A 48 -13.28 4.88 -39.08
C GLN A 48 -14.15 5.98 -38.43
N ASN A 49 -13.61 6.78 -37.50
CA ASN A 49 -14.22 8.04 -36.98
C ASN A 49 -15.77 8.03 -36.93
N ARG A 50 -16.34 7.27 -35.98
CA ARG A 50 -17.79 7.09 -35.70
C ARG A 50 -18.54 6.07 -36.56
N GLU A 51 -18.04 5.65 -37.72
CA GLU A 51 -18.73 4.74 -38.66
C GLU A 51 -18.16 3.31 -38.66
N VAL A 52 -17.87 2.74 -37.48
CA VAL A 52 -17.41 1.35 -37.40
C VAL A 52 -18.61 0.42 -37.40
N MET A 53 -18.72 -0.42 -38.42
CA MET A 53 -19.74 -1.47 -38.47
C MET A 53 -19.29 -2.68 -37.66
N MET A 54 -20.23 -3.37 -37.01
CA MET A 54 -19.91 -4.59 -36.25
C MET A 54 -19.30 -5.69 -37.14
N CYS A 55 -19.65 -5.72 -38.43
CA CYS A 55 -19.04 -6.62 -39.40
C CYS A 55 -17.54 -6.36 -39.65
N ASP A 56 -17.06 -5.11 -39.47
CA ASP A 56 -15.65 -4.78 -39.60
C ASP A 56 -14.86 -5.33 -38.41
N VAL A 57 -15.41 -5.21 -37.20
CA VAL A 57 -14.86 -5.82 -35.98
C VAL A 57 -14.82 -7.35 -36.15
N ALA A 58 -15.90 -7.94 -36.66
CA ALA A 58 -15.98 -9.37 -36.90
C ALA A 58 -14.93 -9.87 -37.92
N SER A 59 -14.74 -9.11 -39.01
CA SER A 59 -13.72 -9.40 -40.03
C SER A 59 -12.31 -9.32 -39.47
N LEU A 60 -12.04 -8.34 -38.60
CA LEU A 60 -10.78 -8.18 -37.89
C LEU A 60 -10.50 -9.37 -36.96
N LEU A 61 -11.49 -9.79 -36.16
CA LEU A 61 -11.37 -10.95 -35.28
C LEU A 61 -11.06 -12.23 -36.07
N LEU A 62 -11.75 -12.49 -37.18
CA LEU A 62 -11.49 -13.66 -38.02
C LEU A 62 -10.09 -13.65 -38.63
N LYS A 63 -9.63 -12.49 -39.12
CA LYS A 63 -8.29 -12.35 -39.69
C LYS A 63 -7.20 -12.58 -38.64
N GLY A 64 -7.33 -11.92 -37.48
CA GLY A 64 -6.41 -12.10 -36.36
C GLY A 64 -6.39 -13.55 -35.86
N TYR A 65 -7.56 -14.20 -35.79
CA TYR A 65 -7.69 -15.60 -35.42
C TYR A 65 -6.90 -16.53 -36.35
N GLY A 66 -6.98 -16.30 -37.67
CA GLY A 66 -6.21 -17.06 -38.66
C GLY A 66 -4.71 -16.94 -38.46
N LEU A 67 -4.20 -15.71 -38.33
CA LEU A 67 -2.78 -15.41 -38.15
C LEU A 67 -2.21 -16.04 -36.86
N LEU A 68 -2.93 -15.88 -35.75
CA LEU A 68 -2.51 -16.44 -34.47
C LEU A 68 -2.60 -17.96 -34.44
N ARG A 69 -3.61 -18.55 -35.11
CA ARG A 69 -3.73 -20.01 -35.22
C ARG A 69 -2.53 -20.61 -35.94
N GLU A 70 -2.09 -20.00 -37.04
CA GLU A 70 -0.90 -20.46 -37.79
C GLU A 70 0.38 -20.30 -36.96
N LYS A 71 0.56 -19.14 -36.32
CA LYS A 71 1.73 -18.84 -35.49
C LYS A 71 1.83 -19.75 -34.26
N LEU A 72 0.70 -20.01 -33.59
CA LEU A 72 0.63 -20.78 -32.34
C LEU A 72 0.40 -22.28 -32.57
N ALA A 73 0.29 -22.74 -33.82
CA ALA A 73 0.08 -24.16 -34.16
C ALA A 73 1.13 -25.11 -33.57
N LYS A 74 2.32 -24.60 -33.27
CA LYS A 74 3.46 -25.36 -32.75
C LYS A 74 3.55 -25.39 -31.21
N PHE A 75 2.71 -24.62 -30.51
CA PHE A 75 2.81 -24.44 -29.07
C PHE A 75 1.73 -25.24 -28.33
N LYS A 76 2.15 -26.02 -27.33
CA LYS A 76 1.27 -26.84 -26.49
C LYS A 76 0.90 -26.05 -25.23
N GLY A 77 -0.18 -25.27 -25.30
CA GLY A 77 -0.74 -24.52 -24.17
C GLY A 77 -2.26 -24.40 -24.29
N ALA A 78 -2.93 -24.07 -23.19
CA ALA A 78 -4.36 -23.76 -23.21
C ALA A 78 -4.58 -22.50 -24.05
N GLN A 79 -5.39 -22.61 -25.11
CA GLN A 79 -5.66 -21.53 -26.05
C GLN A 79 -7.03 -20.92 -25.73
N THR A 80 -7.14 -20.32 -24.55
CA THR A 80 -8.37 -19.70 -23.98
C THR A 80 -9.00 -18.69 -24.94
N TRP A 81 -8.19 -18.02 -25.76
CA TRP A 81 -8.66 -17.08 -26.77
C TRP A 81 -9.58 -17.69 -27.84
N LYS A 82 -9.51 -19.01 -28.06
CA LYS A 82 -10.44 -19.74 -28.93
C LYS A 82 -11.85 -19.82 -28.39
N GLU A 83 -12.00 -19.70 -27.07
CA GLU A 83 -13.28 -19.82 -26.38
C GLU A 83 -14.16 -18.58 -26.56
N TRP A 84 -13.56 -17.43 -26.88
CA TRP A 84 -14.28 -16.16 -27.03
C TRP A 84 -14.15 -15.54 -28.44
N CYS A 85 -13.00 -15.64 -29.11
CA CYS A 85 -12.74 -14.90 -30.35
C CYS A 85 -13.67 -15.28 -31.51
N LEU A 86 -13.78 -16.59 -31.80
CA LEU A 86 -14.69 -17.08 -32.86
C LEU A 86 -16.18 -16.90 -32.51
N PRO A 87 -16.64 -17.23 -31.28
CA PRO A 87 -18.03 -16.96 -30.90
C PRO A 87 -18.40 -15.48 -30.99
N LEU A 88 -17.51 -14.57 -30.56
CA LEU A 88 -17.74 -13.13 -30.66
C LEU A 88 -17.81 -12.68 -32.12
N ALA A 89 -16.90 -13.14 -32.98
CA ALA A 89 -16.95 -12.82 -34.41
C ALA A 89 -18.26 -13.29 -35.06
N ARG A 90 -18.74 -14.51 -34.75
CA ARG A 90 -20.01 -15.03 -35.25
C ARG A 90 -21.20 -14.20 -34.78
N LEU A 91 -21.19 -13.79 -33.52
CA LEU A 91 -22.24 -12.95 -32.94
C LEU A 91 -22.34 -11.61 -33.68
N LEU A 92 -21.20 -11.00 -33.99
CA LEU A 92 -21.11 -9.72 -34.71
C LEU A 92 -21.47 -9.83 -36.21
N PHE A 93 -21.47 -11.03 -36.79
CA PHE A 93 -21.93 -11.28 -38.17
C PHE A 93 -23.44 -11.57 -38.28
N SER A 94 -24.15 -11.75 -37.15
CA SER A 94 -25.57 -12.07 -37.19
C SER A 94 -26.38 -10.91 -37.79
N ALA A 95 -27.51 -11.20 -38.44
CA ALA A 95 -28.33 -10.17 -39.09
C ALA A 95 -29.30 -9.47 -38.12
N ALA A 96 -28.92 -9.31 -36.85
CA ALA A 96 -29.79 -8.70 -35.85
C ALA A 96 -29.81 -7.16 -35.99
N PRO A 97 -30.86 -6.46 -35.51
CA PRO A 97 -30.85 -5.00 -35.39
C PRO A 97 -29.69 -4.52 -34.48
N ASP A 98 -29.14 -3.33 -34.72
CA ASP A 98 -27.97 -2.78 -33.99
C ASP A 98 -28.11 -2.78 -32.45
N GLY A 99 -29.33 -2.69 -31.93
CA GLY A 99 -29.62 -2.73 -30.48
C GLY A 99 -29.52 -4.12 -29.85
N GLU A 100 -29.82 -5.19 -30.60
CA GLU A 100 -29.78 -6.57 -30.11
C GLU A 100 -28.34 -7.11 -30.07
N HIS A 101 -27.50 -6.66 -30.98
CA HIS A 101 -26.08 -6.99 -31.00
C HIS A 101 -25.35 -6.56 -29.73
N ARG A 102 -25.60 -5.32 -29.28
CA ARG A 102 -24.94 -4.78 -28.08
C ARG A 102 -25.27 -5.60 -26.84
N GLU A 103 -26.54 -5.91 -26.63
CA GLU A 103 -26.99 -6.69 -25.47
C GLU A 103 -26.45 -8.12 -25.50
N ALA A 104 -26.44 -8.75 -26.67
CA ALA A 104 -25.90 -10.10 -26.81
C ALA A 104 -24.38 -10.15 -26.56
N VAL A 105 -23.63 -9.12 -26.99
CA VAL A 105 -22.18 -9.01 -26.72
C VAL A 105 -21.92 -8.79 -25.22
N ILE A 106 -22.72 -7.97 -24.55
CA ILE A 106 -22.63 -7.77 -23.09
C ILE A 106 -22.89 -9.09 -22.36
N LYS A 107 -23.96 -9.81 -22.71
CA LYS A 107 -24.30 -11.10 -22.12
C LYS A 107 -23.20 -12.15 -22.34
N MET A 108 -22.54 -12.13 -23.49
CA MET A 108 -21.36 -12.97 -23.74
C MET A 108 -20.18 -12.57 -22.83
N GLY A 109 -19.97 -11.27 -22.62
CA GLY A 109 -18.99 -10.77 -21.66
C GLY A 109 -19.27 -11.27 -20.23
N ASP A 110 -20.52 -11.21 -19.77
CA ASP A 110 -20.92 -11.69 -18.45
C ASP A 110 -20.68 -13.19 -18.27
N ASP A 111 -20.99 -14.01 -19.29
CA ASP A 111 -20.71 -15.45 -19.30
C ASP A 111 -19.21 -15.73 -19.18
N LEU A 112 -18.38 -15.01 -19.95
CA LEU A 112 -16.92 -15.12 -19.88
C LEU A 112 -16.37 -14.71 -18.52
N ALA A 113 -16.88 -13.61 -17.95
CA ALA A 113 -16.48 -13.15 -16.62
C ALA A 113 -16.82 -14.20 -15.55
N SER A 114 -18.00 -14.83 -15.62
CA SER A 114 -18.42 -15.89 -14.70
C SER A 114 -17.52 -17.15 -14.75
N ARG A 115 -16.79 -17.31 -15.85
CA ARG A 115 -15.84 -18.40 -16.09
C ARG A 115 -14.38 -17.99 -15.82
N ASN A 116 -14.16 -16.85 -15.17
CA ASN A 116 -12.85 -16.24 -14.92
C ASN A 116 -12.04 -15.93 -16.20
N LEU A 117 -12.73 -15.67 -17.32
CA LEU A 117 -12.13 -15.14 -18.56
C LEU A 117 -12.36 -13.62 -18.64
N THR A 118 -11.95 -12.93 -17.57
CA THR A 118 -12.08 -11.49 -17.31
C THR A 118 -11.57 -10.59 -18.44
N TYR A 119 -10.37 -10.82 -18.98
CA TYR A 119 -9.86 -9.99 -20.07
C TYR A 119 -10.67 -10.19 -21.37
N ALA A 120 -11.12 -11.42 -21.65
CA ALA A 120 -12.03 -11.68 -22.76
C ALA A 120 -13.38 -10.97 -22.57
N ALA A 121 -13.89 -10.94 -21.33
CA ALA A 121 -15.09 -10.18 -20.98
C ALA A 121 -14.89 -8.67 -21.22
N HIS A 122 -13.75 -8.12 -20.80
CA HIS A 122 -13.39 -6.72 -21.07
C HIS A 122 -13.38 -6.40 -22.57
N ILE A 123 -12.87 -7.30 -23.42
CA ILE A 123 -12.92 -7.11 -24.89
C ILE A 123 -14.37 -7.02 -25.38
N CYS A 124 -15.27 -7.86 -24.85
CA CYS A 124 -16.69 -7.79 -25.18
C CYS A 124 -17.30 -6.43 -24.77
N TYR A 125 -17.00 -5.95 -23.56
CA TYR A 125 -17.47 -4.62 -23.10
C TYR A 125 -16.92 -3.47 -23.94
N VAL A 126 -15.66 -3.57 -24.37
CA VAL A 126 -15.02 -2.61 -25.29
C VAL A 126 -15.72 -2.58 -26.65
N VAL A 127 -16.00 -3.76 -27.22
CA VAL A 127 -16.74 -3.88 -28.50
C VAL A 127 -18.16 -3.33 -28.36
N ALA A 128 -18.83 -3.59 -27.23
CA ALA A 128 -20.15 -3.06 -26.91
C ALA A 128 -20.15 -1.56 -26.54
N LYS A 129 -18.97 -0.91 -26.49
CA LYS A 129 -18.77 0.48 -26.07
C LYS A 129 -19.43 0.77 -24.71
N MET A 130 -19.23 -0.14 -23.75
CA MET A 130 -19.82 -0.07 -22.42
C MET A 130 -18.99 0.81 -21.46
N GLU A 131 -19.66 1.39 -20.47
CA GLU A 131 -19.00 1.96 -19.29
C GLU A 131 -18.32 0.84 -18.50
N LEU A 132 -17.05 0.99 -18.15
CA LEU A 132 -16.33 -0.03 -17.38
C LEU A 132 -16.64 0.18 -15.89
N GLY A 133 -17.08 -0.87 -15.20
CA GLY A 133 -17.37 -0.87 -13.76
C GLY A 133 -18.86 -0.81 -13.37
N SER A 134 -19.14 -1.15 -12.12
CA SER A 134 -20.46 -0.99 -11.48
C SER A 134 -20.42 0.15 -10.46
N ARG A 135 -21.57 0.56 -9.89
CA ARG A 135 -21.65 1.56 -8.80
C ARG A 135 -20.77 1.25 -7.57
N ARG A 136 -20.13 0.08 -7.49
CA ARG A 136 -19.32 -0.34 -6.33
C ARG A 136 -17.85 -0.65 -6.61
N ASN A 137 -17.42 -1.00 -7.83
CA ASN A 137 -16.00 -1.24 -8.17
C ASN A 137 -15.74 -0.96 -9.67
N PHE A 138 -14.63 -0.29 -9.98
CA PHE A 138 -14.11 -0.08 -11.34
C PHE A 138 -13.01 -1.09 -11.63
N GLU A 139 -12.83 -1.54 -12.89
CA GLU A 139 -11.79 -2.49 -13.29
C GLU A 139 -11.00 -1.94 -14.49
N LEU A 140 -9.67 -2.08 -14.49
CA LEU A 140 -8.82 -1.71 -15.63
C LEU A 140 -8.84 -2.81 -16.69
N ILE A 141 -8.79 -2.43 -17.97
CA ILE A 141 -8.85 -3.39 -19.07
C ILE A 141 -7.67 -4.37 -19.02
N GLY A 142 -8.02 -5.66 -18.87
CA GLY A 142 -7.06 -6.75 -18.73
C GLY A 142 -6.43 -6.84 -17.34
N CYS A 143 -7.18 -6.45 -16.31
CA CYS A 143 -6.79 -6.54 -14.92
C CYS A 143 -7.94 -7.17 -14.11
N ASP A 144 -7.68 -8.34 -13.51
CA ASP A 144 -8.73 -9.19 -12.91
C ASP A 144 -9.07 -8.82 -11.47
N ARG A 145 -8.20 -8.03 -10.85
CA ARG A 145 -8.35 -7.39 -9.55
C ARG A 145 -7.61 -6.07 -9.66
N LEU A 146 -8.08 -5.00 -9.03
CA LEU A 146 -7.28 -3.80 -8.84
C LEU A 146 -6.45 -3.94 -7.55
N PRO A 147 -5.12 -4.14 -7.60
CA PRO A 147 -4.26 -3.79 -6.48
C PRO A 147 -3.73 -2.36 -6.69
N PHE A 148 -3.80 -1.53 -5.66
CA PHE A 148 -3.16 -0.21 -5.67
C PHE A 148 -1.63 -0.35 -5.72
N GLY A 149 -1.00 -0.36 -6.90
CA GLY A 149 0.46 -0.47 -7.04
C GLY A 149 0.91 -0.13 -8.46
N MET A 150 1.51 1.05 -8.62
CA MET A 150 1.54 1.84 -9.87
C MET A 150 2.48 1.37 -10.99
N LEU A 151 2.95 0.13 -10.97
CA LEU A 151 3.87 -0.34 -11.99
C LEU A 151 3.52 -1.71 -12.60
N VAL A 152 2.66 -2.50 -11.96
CA VAL A 152 1.98 -3.62 -12.64
C VAL A 152 0.82 -3.11 -13.53
N LEU A 153 0.47 -1.81 -13.42
CA LEU A 153 -0.71 -1.22 -14.04
C LEU A 153 -0.45 -0.27 -15.21
N ILE A 154 0.80 -0.01 -15.65
CA ILE A 154 1.03 0.90 -16.79
C ILE A 154 0.28 0.41 -18.03
N ASP A 155 0.37 -0.87 -18.33
CA ASP A 155 -0.27 -1.47 -19.50
C ASP A 155 -1.81 -1.49 -19.40
N PRO A 156 -2.43 -2.00 -18.31
CA PRO A 156 -3.88 -1.88 -18.12
C PRO A 156 -4.40 -0.43 -18.08
N PHE A 157 -3.66 0.50 -17.45
CA PHE A 157 -4.02 1.91 -17.40
C PHE A 157 -3.96 2.54 -18.78
N LEU A 158 -2.89 2.29 -19.53
CA LEU A 158 -2.75 2.78 -20.90
C LEU A 158 -3.87 2.23 -21.79
N ARG A 159 -4.20 0.94 -21.69
CA ARG A 159 -5.36 0.38 -22.42
C ARG A 159 -6.66 1.06 -22.04
N THR A 160 -6.90 1.29 -20.76
CA THR A 160 -8.14 1.93 -20.28
C THR A 160 -8.22 3.40 -20.71
N GLU A 161 -7.10 4.13 -20.67
CA GLU A 161 -7.00 5.51 -21.16
C GLU A 161 -7.20 5.59 -22.68
N MET A 162 -6.64 4.64 -23.42
CA MET A 162 -6.84 4.51 -24.86
C MET A 162 -8.29 4.22 -25.22
N TYR A 163 -8.94 3.32 -24.49
CA TYR A 163 -10.35 3.02 -24.68
C TYR A 163 -11.24 4.23 -24.38
N GLU A 164 -11.00 4.94 -23.27
CA GLU A 164 -11.76 6.15 -22.96
C GLU A 164 -11.60 7.21 -24.06
N TYR A 165 -10.39 7.42 -24.56
CA TYR A 165 -10.14 8.38 -25.63
C TYR A 165 -10.90 8.02 -26.92
N VAL A 166 -10.88 6.74 -27.31
CA VAL A 166 -11.63 6.24 -28.46
C VAL A 166 -13.14 6.36 -28.25
N LEU A 167 -13.63 6.08 -27.04
CA LEU A 167 -15.03 6.24 -26.68
C LEU A 167 -15.46 7.71 -26.79
N TRP A 168 -14.62 8.63 -26.31
CA TRP A 168 -14.86 10.06 -26.41
C TRP A 168 -14.91 10.53 -27.87
N LEU A 169 -14.00 10.08 -28.74
CA LEU A 169 -14.03 10.40 -30.17
C LEU A 169 -15.32 9.90 -30.86
N THR A 170 -15.76 8.70 -30.50
CA THR A 170 -16.85 8.01 -31.19
C THR A 170 -18.24 8.39 -30.67
N SER A 171 -18.37 8.69 -29.38
CA SER A 171 -19.67 8.92 -28.70
C SER A 171 -19.74 10.22 -27.90
N GLY A 172 -18.62 10.92 -27.70
CA GLY A 172 -18.55 12.09 -26.82
C GLY A 172 -18.60 11.76 -25.32
N GLN A 173 -18.65 10.47 -24.96
CA GLN A 173 -18.72 10.02 -23.57
C GLN A 173 -17.32 9.79 -22.99
N ALA A 174 -17.14 10.16 -21.72
CA ALA A 174 -15.99 9.76 -20.91
C ALA A 174 -16.46 8.80 -19.79
N GLN A 175 -15.51 8.18 -19.09
CA GLN A 175 -15.77 7.19 -18.06
C GLN A 175 -15.71 7.89 -16.68
N PRO A 176 -16.84 8.14 -16.00
CA PRO A 176 -16.86 8.87 -14.73
C PRO A 176 -16.02 8.20 -13.65
N SER A 177 -16.16 6.88 -13.49
CA SER A 177 -15.43 6.10 -12.49
C SER A 177 -13.92 6.08 -12.72
N PHE A 178 -13.47 6.23 -13.98
CA PHE A 178 -12.05 6.28 -14.32
C PHE A 178 -11.39 7.62 -13.93
N GLN A 179 -12.18 8.70 -13.81
CA GLN A 179 -11.67 10.01 -13.40
C GLN A 179 -11.11 10.01 -11.98
N ILE A 180 -11.63 9.13 -11.11
CA ILE A 180 -11.13 8.92 -9.75
C ILE A 180 -9.69 8.42 -9.77
N LEU A 181 -9.41 7.42 -10.61
CA LEU A 181 -8.05 6.89 -10.79
C LEU A 181 -7.12 7.93 -11.40
N LYS A 182 -7.60 8.71 -12.38
CA LYS A 182 -6.81 9.82 -12.96
C LYS A 182 -6.48 10.91 -11.94
N LEU A 183 -7.41 11.27 -11.06
CA LEU A 183 -7.17 12.27 -10.00
C LEU A 183 -6.14 11.79 -8.97
N TYR A 184 -6.20 10.50 -8.62
CA TYR A 184 -5.18 9.88 -7.78
C TYR A 184 -3.78 9.98 -8.43
N LEU A 185 -3.67 9.67 -9.73
CA LEU A 185 -2.42 9.81 -10.46
C LEU A 185 -1.95 11.25 -10.59
N ALA A 186 -2.87 12.19 -10.85
CA ALA A 186 -2.55 13.61 -10.91
C ALA A 186 -1.98 14.10 -9.58
N SER A 187 -2.59 13.69 -8.47
CA SER A 187 -2.12 14.01 -7.11
C SER A 187 -0.71 13.48 -6.85
N ARG A 188 -0.39 12.29 -7.36
CA ARG A 188 0.96 11.73 -7.28
C ARG A 188 1.96 12.51 -8.15
N GLU A 189 1.65 12.72 -9.42
CA GLU A 189 2.53 13.47 -10.34
C GLU A 189 2.82 14.89 -9.84
N ALA A 190 1.84 15.50 -9.15
CA ALA A 190 1.95 16.81 -8.52
C ALA A 190 2.95 16.84 -7.37
N ASN A 191 3.05 15.76 -6.61
CA ASN A 191 3.91 15.71 -5.44
C ASN A 191 5.34 15.25 -5.78
N TYR A 192 5.57 14.57 -6.91
CA TYR A 192 6.82 13.82 -7.10
C TYR A 192 7.55 13.97 -8.44
N CYS A 193 6.88 14.24 -9.57
CA CYS A 193 7.53 14.09 -10.89
C CYS A 193 7.44 15.34 -11.77
N SER A 194 6.28 15.98 -11.88
CA SER A 194 6.09 17.14 -12.75
C SER A 194 4.80 17.89 -12.45
N HIS A 195 4.92 19.08 -11.86
CA HIS A 195 3.78 20.00 -11.66
C HIS A 195 3.03 20.28 -12.98
N GLY A 196 3.75 20.44 -14.09
CA GLY A 196 3.14 20.69 -15.40
C GLY A 196 2.29 19.51 -15.88
N LYS A 197 2.78 18.28 -15.75
CA LYS A 197 2.07 17.06 -16.14
C LYS A 197 0.84 16.82 -15.25
N ALA A 198 0.98 17.05 -13.94
CA ALA A 198 -0.13 16.95 -13.00
C ALA A 198 -1.24 17.99 -13.28
N PHE A 199 -0.85 19.23 -13.58
CA PHE A 199 -1.79 20.29 -13.95
C PHE A 199 -2.54 19.94 -15.25
N LYS A 200 -1.82 19.31 -16.18
CA LYS A 200 -2.35 18.84 -17.45
C LYS A 200 -3.33 17.67 -17.30
N TYR A 201 -3.12 16.79 -16.33
CA TYR A 201 -4.12 15.80 -15.92
C TYR A 201 -5.35 16.44 -15.29
N CYS A 202 -5.18 17.43 -14.41
CA CYS A 202 -6.30 18.15 -13.81
C CYS A 202 -7.20 18.80 -14.86
N GLU A 203 -6.60 19.38 -15.91
CA GLU A 203 -7.33 19.89 -17.08
C GLU A 203 -8.15 18.80 -17.78
N VAL A 204 -7.56 17.62 -18.05
CA VAL A 204 -8.26 16.50 -18.71
C VAL A 204 -9.46 16.05 -17.89
N ILE A 205 -9.23 15.82 -16.59
CA ILE A 205 -10.26 15.36 -15.67
C ILE A 205 -11.40 16.37 -15.63
N THR A 206 -11.06 17.67 -15.53
CA THR A 206 -12.04 18.75 -15.49
C THR A 206 -12.92 18.77 -16.74
N ARG A 207 -12.30 18.71 -17.93
CA ARG A 207 -13.03 18.67 -19.21
C ARG A 207 -13.96 17.46 -19.29
N ALA A 208 -13.57 16.32 -18.74
CA ALA A 208 -14.42 15.14 -18.68
C ALA A 208 -15.60 15.35 -17.72
N VAL A 209 -15.35 15.70 -16.46
CA VAL A 209 -16.41 15.75 -15.43
C VAL A 209 -17.49 16.80 -15.67
N ILE A 210 -17.17 17.89 -16.38
CA ILE A 210 -18.16 18.91 -16.79
C ILE A 210 -19.22 18.31 -17.73
N THR A 211 -18.90 17.25 -18.48
CA THR A 211 -19.86 16.61 -19.39
C THR A 211 -20.85 15.66 -18.68
N PHE A 212 -20.58 15.29 -17.43
CA PHE A 212 -21.44 14.41 -16.61
C PHE A 212 -21.49 14.85 -15.14
N PRO A 213 -21.89 16.10 -14.85
CA PRO A 213 -21.77 16.69 -13.53
C PRO A 213 -22.54 15.88 -12.47
N ASP A 214 -23.70 15.31 -12.80
CA ASP A 214 -24.56 14.57 -11.88
C ASP A 214 -23.97 13.24 -11.41
N ARG A 215 -23.02 12.67 -12.15
CA ARG A 215 -22.39 11.38 -11.83
C ARG A 215 -21.16 11.51 -10.93
N ILE A 216 -20.72 12.74 -10.65
CA ILE A 216 -19.53 13.03 -9.85
C ILE A 216 -19.93 13.67 -8.52
N THR A 217 -19.31 13.19 -7.44
CA THR A 217 -19.56 13.67 -6.08
C THR A 217 -18.95 15.05 -5.86
N ARG A 218 -19.53 15.83 -4.93
CA ARG A 218 -18.95 17.11 -4.51
C ARG A 218 -17.52 16.94 -4.00
N SER A 219 -17.29 15.94 -3.14
CA SER A 219 -15.97 15.65 -2.58
C SER A 219 -14.89 15.45 -3.65
N PHE A 220 -15.23 14.81 -4.77
CA PHE A 220 -14.29 14.66 -5.88
C PHE A 220 -13.95 16.01 -6.53
N VAL A 221 -14.96 16.85 -6.77
CA VAL A 221 -14.78 18.20 -7.34
C VAL A 221 -13.92 19.07 -6.41
N ASP A 222 -14.15 18.98 -5.10
CA ASP A 222 -13.39 19.71 -4.08
C ASP A 222 -11.89 19.32 -4.13
N GLN A 223 -11.59 18.02 -4.21
CA GLN A 223 -10.22 17.50 -4.31
C GLN A 223 -9.53 17.91 -5.62
N LEU A 224 -10.22 17.80 -6.75
CA LEU A 224 -9.72 18.22 -8.05
C LEU A 224 -9.44 19.73 -8.09
N LEU A 225 -10.34 20.54 -7.52
CA LEU A 225 -10.19 21.99 -7.46
C LEU A 225 -9.02 22.39 -6.55
N LEU A 226 -8.88 21.76 -5.38
CA LEU A 226 -7.77 21.99 -4.46
C LEU A 226 -6.42 21.71 -5.14
N LEU A 227 -6.30 20.55 -5.79
CA LEU A 227 -5.09 20.15 -6.50
C LEU A 227 -4.79 21.11 -7.66
N SER A 228 -5.81 21.46 -8.45
CA SER A 228 -5.66 22.40 -9.57
C SER A 228 -5.20 23.78 -9.11
N CYS A 229 -5.75 24.30 -8.01
CA CYS A 229 -5.34 25.58 -7.43
C CYS A 229 -3.91 25.53 -6.88
N LYS A 230 -3.51 24.41 -6.25
CA LYS A 230 -2.14 24.20 -5.74
C LYS A 230 -1.13 24.23 -6.88
N LEU A 231 -1.47 23.64 -8.02
CA LEU A 231 -0.61 23.51 -9.19
C LEU A 231 -0.60 24.74 -10.10
N GLN A 232 -1.60 25.62 -9.99
CA GLN A 232 -1.70 26.82 -10.80
C GLN A 232 -0.57 27.80 -10.48
N ASN A 233 0.09 28.29 -11.52
CA ASN A 233 1.06 29.38 -11.37
C ASN A 233 0.33 30.69 -11.01
N LYS A 234 0.60 31.23 -9.81
CA LYS A 234 -0.01 32.47 -9.31
C LYS A 234 0.29 33.72 -10.16
N ASN A 235 1.34 33.68 -10.99
CA ASN A 235 1.74 34.78 -11.87
C ASN A 235 1.15 34.68 -13.28
N ALA A 236 0.38 33.63 -13.58
CA ALA A 236 -0.24 33.40 -14.88
C ALA A 236 -1.76 33.62 -14.80
N PRO A 237 -2.41 34.10 -15.88
CA PRO A 237 -3.86 34.19 -15.92
C PRO A 237 -4.49 32.80 -15.72
N GLU A 238 -5.60 32.78 -14.98
CA GLU A 238 -6.33 31.53 -14.71
C GLU A 238 -6.88 30.94 -16.01
N PRO A 239 -6.64 29.65 -16.28
CA PRO A 239 -7.13 29.02 -17.51
C PRO A 239 -8.64 28.77 -17.45
N GLU A 240 -9.29 28.82 -18.61
CA GLU A 240 -10.74 28.71 -18.76
C GLU A 240 -11.33 27.46 -18.09
N TRP A 241 -10.67 26.29 -18.25
CA TRP A 241 -11.13 25.05 -17.62
C TRP A 241 -11.20 25.14 -16.09
N LEU A 242 -10.32 25.92 -15.45
CA LEU A 242 -10.31 26.07 -13.99
C LEU A 242 -11.45 27.00 -13.54
N LEU A 243 -11.81 27.99 -14.36
CA LEU A 243 -13.02 28.79 -14.16
C LEU A 243 -14.27 27.92 -14.22
N ASP A 244 -14.35 27.02 -15.21
CA ASP A 244 -15.47 26.08 -15.35
C ASP A 244 -15.57 25.12 -14.16
N LEU A 245 -14.43 24.62 -13.66
CA LEU A 245 -14.37 23.78 -12.46
C LEU A 245 -14.92 24.52 -11.23
N ARG A 246 -14.58 25.81 -11.07
CA ARG A 246 -15.14 26.64 -9.99
C ARG A 246 -16.64 26.86 -10.13
N GLN A 247 -17.15 26.99 -11.36
CA GLN A 247 -18.59 27.09 -11.59
C GLN A 247 -19.31 25.78 -11.23
N LEU A 248 -18.74 24.64 -11.61
CA LEU A 248 -19.26 23.32 -11.24
C LEU A 248 -19.26 23.12 -9.71
N HIS A 249 -18.20 23.53 -9.03
CA HIS A 249 -18.13 23.51 -7.57
C HIS A 249 -19.22 24.38 -6.93
N LYS A 250 -19.46 25.59 -7.46
CA LYS A 250 -20.53 26.50 -6.98
C LYS A 250 -21.93 25.92 -7.18
N SER A 251 -22.20 25.28 -8.32
CA SER A 251 -23.52 24.65 -8.56
C SER A 251 -23.76 23.46 -7.63
N LYS A 252 -22.73 22.64 -7.36
CA LYS A 252 -22.80 21.54 -6.38
C LYS A 252 -23.01 22.03 -4.94
N LEU A 253 -22.43 23.18 -4.57
CA LEU A 253 -22.67 23.85 -3.29
C LEU A 253 -24.12 24.36 -3.16
N ALA A 254 -24.65 25.00 -4.20
CA ALA A 254 -26.02 25.53 -4.20
C ALA A 254 -27.07 24.42 -4.06
N ASN A 255 -26.85 23.27 -4.70
CA ASN A 255 -27.76 22.12 -4.63
C ASN A 255 -27.76 21.42 -3.25
N ALA A 256 -26.66 21.53 -2.48
CA ALA A 256 -26.58 20.96 -1.13
C ALA A 256 -27.37 21.78 -0.09
N ASN A 257 -27.59 23.07 -0.34
CA ASN A 257 -28.32 23.98 0.57
C ASN A 257 -29.84 23.95 0.35
N VAL A 258 -30.36 23.13 -0.57
CA VAL A 258 -31.80 23.01 -0.89
C VAL A 258 -32.41 21.72 -0.29
N SER A 259 -31.59 20.82 0.25
CA SER A 259 -32.00 19.54 0.84
C SER A 259 -31.84 19.54 2.36
N ASP A 260 -32.64 20.35 3.06
CA ASP A 260 -32.88 20.22 4.50
C ASP A 260 -34.33 19.73 4.72
N ASP A 261 -34.51 18.42 4.81
CA ASP A 261 -35.56 17.77 5.61
C ASP A 261 -34.99 16.44 6.15
N PRO A 262 -35.26 16.06 7.41
CA PRO A 262 -34.36 15.21 8.18
C PRO A 262 -34.74 13.73 8.10
N GLU A 263 -33.99 12.92 7.35
CA GLU A 263 -33.82 11.49 7.62
C GLU A 263 -32.79 10.87 6.67
N GLN A 264 -31.56 10.68 7.18
CA GLN A 264 -30.69 9.51 7.02
C GLN A 264 -29.25 9.89 7.40
N HIS A 265 -28.87 9.52 8.62
CA HIS A 265 -27.51 9.64 9.12
C HIS A 265 -26.58 8.65 8.42
N THR A 266 -25.58 9.16 7.70
CA THR A 266 -24.24 8.56 7.65
C THR A 266 -23.20 9.67 7.80
N THR A 267 -22.41 9.56 8.85
CA THR A 267 -21.42 10.53 9.33
C THR A 267 -20.25 10.67 8.36
N SER A 268 -20.15 11.81 7.67
CA SER A 268 -18.96 12.24 6.93
C SER A 268 -18.29 13.40 7.67
N THR A 269 -17.19 13.12 8.35
CA THR A 269 -16.38 14.15 9.01
C THR A 269 -15.47 14.79 7.96
N SER A 270 -15.70 16.08 7.68
CA SER A 270 -14.92 16.90 6.75
C SER A 270 -13.55 17.25 7.33
N LEU A 271 -12.46 16.97 6.60
CA LEU A 271 -11.12 17.51 6.89
C LEU A 271 -10.79 18.63 5.90
N GLY A 272 -10.88 19.88 6.34
CA GLY A 272 -10.39 21.05 5.61
C GLY A 272 -8.90 21.25 5.87
N PHE A 273 -8.07 21.25 4.82
CA PHE A 273 -6.65 21.60 4.89
C PHE A 273 -6.44 23.03 4.37
N GLY A 274 -6.18 23.96 5.27
CA GLY A 274 -5.54 25.23 4.97
C GLY A 274 -4.02 25.08 5.15
N ILE A 275 -3.24 25.37 4.12
CA ILE A 275 -1.77 25.39 4.20
C ILE A 275 -1.33 26.85 4.11
N SER A 276 -1.00 27.44 5.26
CA SER A 276 -0.09 28.58 5.33
C SER A 276 1.35 28.06 5.22
N GLU A 277 2.20 28.78 4.50
CA GLU A 277 3.63 28.52 4.36
C GLU A 277 4.31 28.28 5.72
N ILE A 278 4.81 27.07 5.95
CA ILE A 278 5.62 26.74 7.13
C ILE A 278 7.09 26.78 6.72
N GLN A 279 7.81 27.74 7.31
CA GLN A 279 9.26 27.84 7.28
C GLN A 279 9.89 26.61 7.95
N ARG A 280 10.93 26.07 7.33
CA ARG A 280 11.82 25.06 7.94
C ARG A 280 12.30 25.59 9.30
N PRO A 281 12.24 24.80 10.40
CA PRO A 281 12.98 25.11 11.61
C PRO A 281 14.47 25.16 11.27
N LYS A 282 15.06 26.36 11.34
CA LYS A 282 16.50 26.55 11.30
C LYS A 282 17.03 26.33 12.71
N ASP A 283 17.19 25.08 13.12
CA ASP A 283 18.02 24.73 14.26
C ASP A 283 18.95 23.57 13.86
N GLU A 284 20.04 23.94 13.17
CA GLU A 284 21.15 23.06 12.77
C GLU A 284 22.06 22.65 13.96
N THR A 285 21.55 22.59 15.19
CA THR A 285 22.35 22.22 16.37
C THR A 285 21.96 20.91 17.05
N ALA A 286 20.99 20.16 16.53
CA ALA A 286 20.58 18.87 17.12
C ALA A 286 21.19 17.62 16.43
N ASN A 287 21.90 17.76 15.30
CA ASN A 287 22.39 16.63 14.49
C ASN A 287 23.88 16.31 14.68
N ALA A 288 24.33 16.17 15.93
CA ALA A 288 25.52 15.36 16.21
C ALA A 288 25.06 13.93 16.49
N PRO A 289 25.67 12.89 15.90
CA PRO A 289 25.40 11.52 16.32
C PRO A 289 25.76 11.40 17.80
N ILE A 290 24.75 11.19 18.65
CA ILE A 290 24.99 10.84 20.05
C ILE A 290 25.66 9.48 20.02
N SER A 291 26.96 9.44 20.33
CA SER A 291 27.74 8.20 20.35
C SER A 291 27.07 7.20 21.29
N ALA A 292 26.96 5.93 20.86
CA ALA A 292 26.42 4.87 21.71
C ALA A 292 27.15 4.86 23.06
N PRO A 293 26.45 4.70 24.19
CA PRO A 293 27.10 4.65 25.50
C PRO A 293 28.17 3.56 25.50
N GLN A 294 29.38 3.92 25.91
CA GLN A 294 30.48 2.97 26.07
C GLN A 294 30.04 1.85 27.03
N PRO A 295 30.44 0.58 26.80
CA PRO A 295 30.18 -0.52 27.73
C PRO A 295 30.55 -0.10 29.16
N PRO A 296 29.79 -0.53 30.18
CA PRO A 296 30.10 -0.18 31.56
C PRO A 296 31.52 -0.62 31.88
N GLY A 297 32.27 0.24 32.56
CA GLY A 297 33.61 -0.09 33.00
C GLY A 297 33.61 -1.32 33.93
N PRO A 298 34.76 -1.98 34.13
CA PRO A 298 34.86 -3.18 34.96
C PRO A 298 34.27 -3.02 36.37
N GLU A 299 34.40 -1.83 36.95
CA GLU A 299 33.85 -1.50 38.28
C GLU A 299 32.31 -1.48 38.29
N GLN A 300 31.67 -0.89 37.27
CA GLN A 300 30.21 -0.85 37.17
C GLN A 300 29.60 -2.24 36.96
N LEU A 301 30.29 -3.10 36.22
CA LEU A 301 29.86 -4.49 36.04
C LEU A 301 29.99 -5.27 37.36
N ALA A 302 31.08 -5.09 38.10
CA ALA A 302 31.27 -5.72 39.40
C ALA A 302 30.23 -5.27 40.43
N GLU A 303 29.86 -3.99 40.44
CA GLU A 303 28.77 -3.47 41.27
C GLU A 303 27.41 -4.10 40.91
N LEU A 304 27.10 -4.19 39.62
CA LEU A 304 25.87 -4.81 39.14
C LEU A 304 25.81 -6.31 39.49
N GLU A 305 26.90 -7.04 39.28
CA GLU A 305 27.03 -8.45 39.66
C GLU A 305 26.86 -8.64 41.17
N ALA A 306 27.53 -7.83 41.99
CA ALA A 306 27.39 -7.90 43.45
C ALA A 306 25.94 -7.66 43.89
N LEU A 307 25.28 -6.67 43.28
CA LEU A 307 23.91 -6.27 43.61
C LEU A 307 22.87 -7.34 43.22
N LEU A 308 23.06 -8.00 42.08
CA LEU A 308 22.12 -9.01 41.57
C LEU A 308 22.46 -10.44 42.01
N SER A 309 23.68 -10.70 42.48
CA SER A 309 24.16 -12.02 42.90
C SER A 309 23.28 -12.80 43.88
N PRO A 310 22.48 -12.17 44.78
CA PRO A 310 21.58 -12.93 45.66
C PRO A 310 20.44 -13.64 44.92
N TRP A 311 20.03 -13.11 43.76
CA TRP A 311 18.85 -13.58 43.02
C TRP A 311 19.18 -14.10 41.62
N PHE A 312 20.24 -13.59 41.00
CA PHE A 312 20.61 -13.87 39.62
C PHE A 312 22.11 -14.11 39.48
N LYS A 313 22.45 -15.13 38.69
CA LYS A 313 23.80 -15.33 38.18
C LYS A 313 23.90 -14.63 36.82
N LEU A 314 24.58 -13.48 36.78
CA LEU A 314 24.88 -12.78 35.52
C LEU A 314 25.79 -13.64 34.63
N GLY A 315 25.62 -13.49 33.32
CA GLY A 315 26.44 -14.07 32.28
C GLY A 315 26.79 -13.02 31.23
N ASP A 316 26.98 -13.49 30.00
CA ASP A 316 27.48 -12.64 28.92
C ASP A 316 26.56 -11.47 28.57
N LEU A 317 27.15 -10.37 28.11
CA LEU A 317 26.43 -9.25 27.51
C LEU A 317 25.79 -9.72 26.20
N LEU A 318 24.47 -9.57 26.09
CA LEU A 318 23.69 -9.92 24.90
C LEU A 318 23.58 -8.76 23.91
N GLY A 319 23.50 -7.52 24.41
CA GLY A 319 23.38 -6.34 23.57
C GLY A 319 23.62 -5.04 24.33
N ASN A 320 24.02 -4.01 23.59
CA ASN A 320 24.24 -2.65 24.08
C ASN A 320 23.68 -1.63 23.08
N GLY A 321 22.99 -0.61 23.56
CA GLY A 321 22.39 0.40 22.71
C GLY A 321 22.04 1.68 23.47
N TYR A 322 21.31 2.58 22.80
CA TYR A 322 20.84 3.83 23.41
C TYR A 322 19.99 3.60 24.67
N PHE A 323 19.31 2.45 24.74
CA PHE A 323 18.41 2.06 25.83
C PHE A 323 19.08 1.24 26.94
N GLY A 324 20.41 1.20 27.01
CA GLY A 324 21.16 0.55 28.07
C GLY A 324 21.82 -0.78 27.68
N PHE A 325 22.06 -1.63 28.69
CA PHE A 325 22.81 -2.89 28.57
C PHE A 325 21.93 -4.07 28.90
N VAL A 326 22.00 -5.13 28.08
CA VAL A 326 21.22 -6.36 28.27
C VAL A 326 22.17 -7.53 28.51
N TYR A 327 22.02 -8.21 29.64
CA TYR A 327 22.83 -9.36 30.02
C TYR A 327 22.01 -10.64 30.00
N LYS A 328 22.65 -11.74 29.64
CA LYS A 328 22.16 -13.08 29.97
C LYS A 328 22.25 -13.25 31.48
N ALA A 329 21.25 -13.85 32.10
CA ALA A 329 21.36 -14.29 33.48
C ALA A 329 20.56 -15.58 33.73
N VAL A 330 20.83 -16.21 34.86
CA VAL A 330 20.08 -17.36 35.37
C VAL A 330 19.51 -16.98 36.73
N ARG A 331 18.19 -17.04 36.88
CA ARG A 331 17.53 -16.81 38.17
C ARG A 331 17.81 -18.00 39.09
N ILE A 332 18.34 -17.72 40.28
CA ILE A 332 18.84 -18.75 41.20
C ILE A 332 17.69 -19.62 41.73
N ALA A 333 16.53 -19.00 41.99
CA ALA A 333 15.39 -19.66 42.62
C ALA A 333 14.83 -20.86 41.82
N ASP A 334 14.80 -20.76 40.49
CA ASP A 334 14.18 -21.75 39.60
C ASP A 334 15.07 -22.20 38.43
N GLN A 335 16.31 -21.71 38.39
CA GLN A 335 17.27 -21.95 37.31
C GLN A 335 16.78 -21.49 35.93
N LYS A 336 15.78 -20.60 35.87
CA LYS A 336 15.25 -20.09 34.60
C LYS A 336 16.24 -19.12 33.97
N GLU A 337 16.50 -19.29 32.68
CA GLU A 337 17.27 -18.32 31.90
C GLU A 337 16.42 -17.05 31.67
N VAL A 338 17.01 -15.89 31.97
CA VAL A 338 16.36 -14.58 31.86
C VAL A 338 17.30 -13.58 31.17
N ALA A 339 16.73 -12.47 30.72
CA ALA A 339 17.48 -11.31 30.23
C ALA A 339 17.37 -10.18 31.27
N VAL A 340 18.49 -9.54 31.58
CA VAL A 340 18.57 -8.44 32.54
C VAL A 340 18.93 -7.17 31.79
N LYS A 341 17.98 -6.25 31.64
CA LYS A 341 18.21 -4.93 31.03
C LYS A 341 18.45 -3.89 32.13
N VAL A 342 19.57 -3.19 32.04
CA VAL A 342 19.98 -2.14 32.99
C VAL A 342 19.97 -0.81 32.26
N VAL A 343 19.26 0.16 32.83
CA VAL A 343 19.04 1.48 32.23
C VAL A 343 19.30 2.56 33.28
N LYS A 344 20.19 3.52 32.99
CA LYS A 344 20.52 4.60 33.93
C LYS A 344 19.42 5.65 33.97
N LYS A 345 19.11 6.17 35.17
CA LYS A 345 18.09 7.21 35.36
C LYS A 345 18.36 8.50 34.56
N SER A 346 19.62 8.81 34.29
CA SER A 346 20.04 9.97 33.50
C SER A 346 19.84 9.82 31.99
N GLU A 347 19.67 8.59 31.49
CA GLU A 347 19.59 8.27 30.06
C GLU A 347 18.13 8.12 29.59
N PHE A 348 17.15 8.40 30.45
CA PHE A 348 15.72 8.26 30.12
C PHE A 348 15.15 9.43 29.33
N VAL A 349 14.38 9.07 28.30
CA VAL A 349 13.47 9.97 27.59
C VAL A 349 12.04 9.68 28.06
N GLY A 350 11.51 10.53 28.94
CA GLY A 350 10.13 10.45 29.40
C GLY A 350 9.94 9.70 30.72
N ASN A 351 9.14 10.32 31.59
CA ASN A 351 8.80 9.84 32.91
C ASN A 351 7.28 9.68 32.96
N MET A 352 6.78 8.47 33.23
CA MET A 352 5.34 8.20 33.18
C MET A 352 4.83 7.73 34.54
N LYS A 353 3.64 8.20 34.92
CA LYS A 353 2.90 7.65 36.06
C LYS A 353 2.01 6.53 35.54
N MET A 354 2.11 5.36 36.14
CA MET A 354 1.13 4.31 35.87
C MET A 354 -0.25 4.73 36.39
N PRO A 355 -1.33 4.38 35.68
CA PRO A 355 -2.67 4.43 36.24
C PRO A 355 -2.71 3.62 37.55
N GLY A 356 -2.89 4.31 38.68
CA GLY A 356 -2.96 3.68 40.01
C GLY A 356 -1.66 3.64 40.82
N MET A 357 -0.53 4.14 40.30
CA MET A 357 0.69 4.35 41.10
C MET A 357 1.00 5.84 41.31
N THR A 358 1.57 6.16 42.47
CA THR A 358 2.03 7.52 42.81
C THR A 358 3.43 7.82 42.30
N GLU A 359 4.26 6.78 42.13
CA GLU A 359 5.66 6.90 41.74
C GLU A 359 5.82 7.02 40.23
N VAL A 360 6.85 7.76 39.83
CA VAL A 360 7.24 7.95 38.44
C VAL A 360 8.22 6.86 38.09
N VAL A 361 7.88 6.09 37.06
CA VAL A 361 8.69 4.99 36.55
C VAL A 361 9.04 5.25 35.08
N PRO A 362 10.07 4.58 34.55
CA PRO A 362 10.37 4.63 33.13
C PRO A 362 9.16 4.31 32.27
N SER A 363 8.97 5.07 31.18
CA SER A 363 7.95 4.77 30.17
C SER A 363 8.02 3.31 29.72
N GLU A 364 9.22 2.81 29.39
CA GLU A 364 9.43 1.42 28.97
C GLU A 364 8.90 0.40 30.00
N VAL A 365 9.18 0.59 31.30
CA VAL A 365 8.68 -0.28 32.37
C VAL A 365 7.15 -0.28 32.38
N VAL A 366 6.51 0.89 32.28
CA VAL A 366 5.03 0.98 32.25
C VAL A 366 4.46 0.24 31.05
N LEU A 367 5.02 0.48 29.86
CA LEU A 367 4.52 -0.10 28.63
C LEU A 367 4.67 -1.63 28.65
N MET A 368 5.81 -2.15 29.12
CA MET A 368 6.03 -3.59 29.26
C MET A 368 5.13 -4.22 30.33
N MET A 369 4.87 -3.52 31.45
CA MET A 369 3.89 -3.97 32.44
C MET A 369 2.50 -4.11 31.80
N MET A 370 2.04 -3.10 31.05
CA MET A 370 0.74 -3.13 30.38
C MET A 370 0.62 -4.28 29.37
N THR A 371 1.68 -4.56 28.60
CA THR A 371 1.68 -5.66 27.61
C THR A 371 1.87 -7.05 28.25
N SER A 372 2.45 -7.12 29.44
CA SER A 372 2.65 -8.36 30.20
C SER A 372 1.47 -8.72 31.12
N MET A 373 0.45 -7.87 31.23
CA MET A 373 -0.76 -8.19 31.98
C MET A 373 -1.52 -9.37 31.35
N GLN A 374 -2.14 -10.22 32.17
CA GLN A 374 -2.95 -11.34 31.69
C GLN A 374 -4.18 -10.87 30.90
N PRO A 375 -4.61 -11.58 29.83
CA PRO A 375 -3.89 -12.67 29.15
C PRO A 375 -2.60 -12.19 28.46
N VAL A 376 -1.50 -12.92 28.67
CA VAL A 376 -0.21 -12.66 28.02
C VAL A 376 -0.24 -13.04 26.52
N CYS A 377 0.60 -12.40 25.71
CA CYS A 377 0.82 -12.74 24.31
C CYS A 377 2.18 -13.39 24.14
N SER A 378 2.24 -14.60 23.56
CA SER A 378 3.50 -15.31 23.37
C SER A 378 4.47 -14.57 22.44
N ASN A 379 3.97 -13.69 21.56
CA ASN A 379 4.79 -12.92 20.60
C ASN A 379 5.30 -11.57 21.12
N VAL A 380 5.13 -11.28 22.41
CA VAL A 380 5.72 -10.10 23.07
C VAL A 380 6.57 -10.59 24.25
N ILE A 381 7.76 -10.04 24.42
CA ILE A 381 8.62 -10.41 25.55
C ILE A 381 7.97 -9.99 26.87
N GLU A 382 7.92 -10.91 27.83
CA GLU A 382 7.31 -10.63 29.13
C GLU A 382 8.30 -9.92 30.05
N LEU A 383 7.86 -8.84 30.70
CA LEU A 383 8.52 -8.28 31.87
C LEU A 383 8.11 -9.11 33.09
N LEU A 384 9.07 -9.84 33.65
CA LEU A 384 8.85 -10.70 34.82
C LEU A 384 8.86 -9.86 36.10
N GLU A 385 9.91 -9.05 36.27
CA GLU A 385 10.15 -8.22 37.45
C GLU A 385 10.94 -6.96 37.06
N TRP A 386 10.87 -5.91 37.87
CA TRP A 386 11.75 -4.75 37.74
C TRP A 386 12.11 -4.17 39.10
N PHE A 387 13.25 -3.49 39.18
CA PHE A 387 13.78 -2.89 40.40
C PHE A 387 14.21 -1.45 40.17
N ASP A 388 13.86 -0.57 41.11
CA ASP A 388 14.52 0.74 41.25
C ASP A 388 15.75 0.57 42.14
N MET A 389 16.94 0.83 41.58
CA MET A 389 18.22 0.71 42.27
C MET A 389 18.91 2.07 42.40
N GLY A 390 18.13 3.13 42.67
CA GLY A 390 18.61 4.46 43.00
C GLY A 390 19.03 5.26 41.77
N HIS A 391 20.14 4.90 41.13
CA HIS A 391 20.67 5.57 39.93
C HIS A 391 20.35 4.85 38.62
N GLN A 392 19.81 3.63 38.70
CA GLN A 392 19.47 2.80 37.55
C GLN A 392 18.20 2.01 37.82
N PHE A 393 17.49 1.68 36.75
CA PHE A 393 16.42 0.69 36.76
C PHE A 393 16.93 -0.62 36.17
N VAL A 394 16.50 -1.73 36.77
CA VAL A 394 16.82 -3.08 36.29
C VAL A 394 15.52 -3.78 35.93
N MET A 395 15.44 -4.32 34.71
CA MET A 395 14.30 -5.08 34.21
C MET A 395 14.70 -6.54 33.99
N ILE A 396 13.93 -7.46 34.57
CA ILE A 396 14.08 -8.90 34.40
C ILE A 396 13.03 -9.36 33.39
N MET A 397 13.49 -9.86 32.26
CA MET A 397 12.65 -10.22 31.12
C MET A 397 12.76 -11.71 30.82
N GLU A 398 11.72 -12.25 30.19
CA GLU A 398 11.78 -13.55 29.54
C GLU A 398 13.00 -13.63 28.59
N ARG A 399 13.63 -14.82 28.47
CA ARG A 399 14.67 -15.07 27.47
C ARG A 399 14.43 -16.38 26.73
N PRO A 400 13.99 -16.32 25.45
CA PRO A 400 13.97 -17.49 24.57
C PRO A 400 15.38 -18.05 24.35
N SER A 401 15.50 -19.38 24.26
CA SER A 401 16.78 -20.07 24.12
C SER A 401 16.58 -21.40 23.36
N PRO A 402 17.32 -21.68 22.28
CA PRO A 402 18.23 -20.77 21.58
C PRO A 402 17.47 -19.64 20.87
N SER A 403 18.08 -18.47 20.75
CA SER A 403 17.48 -17.34 20.03
C SER A 403 18.52 -16.35 19.52
N MET A 404 18.13 -15.55 18.54
CA MET A 404 18.91 -14.42 18.00
C MET A 404 17.96 -13.32 17.53
N ASP A 405 18.48 -12.12 17.26
CA ASP A 405 17.71 -11.09 16.59
C ASP A 405 17.38 -11.50 15.14
N LEU A 406 16.23 -11.05 14.66
CA LEU A 406 15.70 -11.45 13.37
C LEU A 406 16.51 -10.88 12.21
N LEU A 407 17.16 -9.73 12.39
CA LEU A 407 18.09 -9.18 11.41
C LEU A 407 19.27 -10.15 11.19
N LYS A 408 19.85 -10.67 12.27
CA LYS A 408 20.91 -11.68 12.19
C LYS A 408 20.44 -12.97 11.54
N PHE A 409 19.21 -13.40 11.84
CA PHE A 409 18.59 -14.53 11.16
C PHE A 409 18.47 -14.29 9.65
N MET A 410 18.04 -13.10 9.21
CA MET A 410 17.99 -12.74 7.79
C MET A 410 19.37 -12.79 7.13
N GLU A 411 20.42 -12.32 7.79
CA GLU A 411 21.80 -12.44 7.27
C GLU A 411 22.19 -13.90 7.00
N LEU A 412 21.82 -14.82 7.90
CA LEU A 412 22.03 -16.26 7.72
C LEU A 412 21.21 -16.83 6.54
N GLN A 413 20.07 -16.20 6.22
CA GLN A 413 19.24 -16.52 5.05
C GLN A 413 19.69 -15.81 3.76
N LYS A 414 20.93 -15.28 3.70
CA LYS A 414 21.48 -14.51 2.56
C LYS A 414 20.84 -13.13 2.38
N GLY A 415 20.36 -12.53 3.48
CA GLY A 415 19.90 -11.14 3.55
C GLY A 415 18.41 -10.93 3.31
N SER A 416 17.66 -11.94 2.89
CA SER A 416 16.19 -11.86 2.70
C SER A 416 15.53 -13.19 3.07
N LEU A 417 14.23 -13.17 3.31
CA LEU A 417 13.41 -14.32 3.65
C LEU A 417 12.62 -14.78 2.42
N SER A 418 12.39 -16.09 2.32
CA SER A 418 11.38 -16.59 1.39
C SER A 418 9.99 -16.07 1.77
N GLU A 419 9.09 -15.96 0.80
CA GLU A 419 7.73 -15.48 1.08
C GLU A 419 7.00 -16.34 2.13
N ALA A 420 7.25 -17.66 2.16
CA ALA A 420 6.69 -18.56 3.16
C ALA A 420 7.22 -18.24 4.57
N GLN A 421 8.53 -18.07 4.74
CA GLN A 421 9.12 -17.65 6.02
C GLN A 421 8.60 -16.25 6.44
N ALA A 422 8.58 -15.30 5.50
CA ALA A 422 8.08 -13.95 5.75
C ALA A 422 6.62 -13.96 6.21
N ARG A 423 5.79 -14.84 5.65
CA ARG A 423 4.38 -15.03 6.02
C ARG A 423 4.23 -15.53 7.45
N ASP A 424 4.93 -16.60 7.81
CA ASP A 424 4.86 -17.20 9.15
C ASP A 424 5.37 -16.24 10.23
N ILE A 425 6.44 -15.50 9.93
CA ILE A 425 7.02 -14.49 10.81
C ILE A 425 6.08 -13.28 10.91
N MET A 426 5.58 -12.73 9.80
CA MET A 426 4.69 -11.56 9.82
C MET A 426 3.38 -11.84 10.54
N ALA A 427 2.83 -13.05 10.44
CA ALA A 427 1.64 -13.43 11.21
C ALA A 427 1.87 -13.32 12.73
N GLN A 428 3.08 -13.62 13.20
CA GLN A 428 3.48 -13.47 14.60
C GLN A 428 3.69 -12.00 14.99
N VAL A 429 4.36 -11.22 14.13
CA VAL A 429 4.60 -9.79 14.37
C VAL A 429 3.29 -9.00 14.40
N ILE A 430 2.34 -9.30 13.51
CA ILE A 430 1.00 -8.68 13.51
C ILE A 430 0.25 -9.02 14.80
N ARG A 431 0.35 -10.26 15.29
CA ARG A 431 -0.24 -10.64 16.60
C ARG A 431 0.36 -9.83 17.74
N ALA A 432 1.68 -9.66 17.76
CA ALA A 432 2.37 -8.83 18.75
C ALA A 432 1.90 -7.37 18.70
N ALA A 433 1.93 -6.75 17.51
CA ALA A 433 1.52 -5.36 17.31
C ALA A 433 0.05 -5.13 17.71
N ARG A 434 -0.84 -6.05 17.32
CA ARG A 434 -2.26 -6.03 17.69
C ARG A 434 -2.44 -6.14 19.21
N HIS A 435 -1.69 -7.02 19.87
CA HIS A 435 -1.74 -7.16 21.33
C HIS A 435 -1.30 -5.88 22.02
N CYS A 436 -0.17 -5.29 21.62
CA CYS A 436 0.30 -4.03 22.18
C CYS A 436 -0.76 -2.93 22.04
N CYS A 437 -1.31 -2.73 20.84
CA CYS A 437 -2.35 -1.72 20.62
C CYS A 437 -3.61 -2.01 21.43
N GLY A 438 -4.02 -3.28 21.53
CA GLY A 438 -5.13 -3.73 22.37
C GLY A 438 -4.91 -3.52 23.87
N ARG A 439 -3.66 -3.38 24.30
CA ARG A 439 -3.26 -2.99 25.66
C ARG A 439 -3.06 -1.49 25.83
N GLY A 440 -3.41 -0.68 24.82
CA GLY A 440 -3.22 0.76 24.87
C GLY A 440 -1.76 1.18 24.71
N VAL A 441 -0.93 0.38 24.02
CA VAL A 441 0.50 0.64 23.81
C VAL A 441 0.82 0.68 22.32
N VAL A 442 1.49 1.74 21.88
CA VAL A 442 2.07 1.86 20.53
C VAL A 442 3.58 1.68 20.66
N HIS A 443 4.14 0.68 19.97
CA HIS A 443 5.56 0.35 20.08
C HIS A 443 6.49 1.40 19.41
N ARG A 444 6.03 2.01 18.30
CA ARG A 444 6.74 2.99 17.46
C ARG A 444 8.05 2.55 16.78
N ASP A 445 8.68 1.45 17.22
CA ASP A 445 9.94 0.96 16.61
C ASP A 445 9.93 -0.54 16.27
N ILE A 446 8.88 -1.02 15.57
CA ILE A 446 8.82 -2.43 15.12
C ILE A 446 9.70 -2.59 13.88
N LYS A 447 10.81 -3.33 14.03
CA LYS A 447 11.81 -3.62 12.98
C LYS A 447 12.51 -4.95 13.27
N ALA A 448 13.31 -5.45 12.32
CA ALA A 448 13.96 -6.76 12.44
C ALA A 448 14.89 -6.87 13.66
N GLU A 449 15.55 -5.77 14.03
CA GLU A 449 16.46 -5.69 15.18
C GLU A 449 15.72 -5.83 16.53
N ASN A 450 14.44 -5.41 16.57
CA ASN A 450 13.59 -5.48 17.77
C ASN A 450 12.71 -6.73 17.78
N LEU A 451 13.05 -7.74 16.98
CA LEU A 451 12.38 -9.04 16.95
C LEU A 451 13.40 -10.13 17.27
N ILE A 452 13.12 -10.94 18.29
CA ILE A 452 13.91 -12.13 18.59
C ILE A 452 13.22 -13.34 17.99
N ILE A 453 13.99 -14.21 17.33
CA ILE A 453 13.51 -15.47 16.77
C ILE A 453 14.21 -16.66 17.42
N ASN A 454 13.43 -17.68 17.78
CA ASN A 454 13.96 -18.99 18.11
C ASN A 454 14.29 -19.73 16.81
N THR A 455 15.57 -20.06 16.58
CA THR A 455 16.03 -20.64 15.31
C THR A 455 15.56 -22.08 15.08
N GLU A 456 15.09 -22.76 16.13
CA GLU A 456 14.58 -24.13 16.04
C GLU A 456 13.07 -24.16 15.81
N THR A 457 12.32 -23.26 16.46
CA THR A 457 10.84 -23.25 16.40
C THR A 457 10.25 -22.17 15.48
N LEU A 458 11.06 -21.21 15.04
CA LEU A 458 10.65 -19.98 14.36
C LEU A 458 9.63 -19.14 15.15
N GLU A 459 9.56 -19.32 16.47
CA GLU A 459 8.78 -18.44 17.34
C GLU A 459 9.43 -17.05 17.42
N VAL A 460 8.62 -16.02 17.20
CA VAL A 460 9.06 -14.61 17.16
C VAL A 460 8.48 -13.84 18.34
N LYS A 461 9.32 -13.06 19.02
CA LYS A 461 8.93 -12.16 20.10
C LYS A 461 9.41 -10.74 19.87
N LEU A 462 8.50 -9.78 20.05
CA LEU A 462 8.79 -8.34 20.04
C LEU A 462 9.45 -7.92 21.36
N ILE A 463 10.53 -7.15 21.23
CA ILE A 463 11.32 -6.61 22.35
C ILE A 463 11.45 -5.08 22.23
N ASP A 464 11.99 -4.46 23.29
CA ASP A 464 12.42 -3.06 23.36
C ASP A 464 11.32 -2.00 23.19
N PHE A 465 10.67 -1.67 24.31
CA PHE A 465 9.61 -0.66 24.36
C PHE A 465 10.15 0.75 24.66
N GLY A 466 11.48 0.97 24.54
CA GLY A 466 12.13 2.24 24.85
C GLY A 466 11.63 3.43 24.01
N CYS A 467 11.18 3.17 22.78
CA CYS A 467 10.57 4.17 21.89
C CYS A 467 9.05 4.27 22.03
N GLY A 468 8.40 3.43 22.85
CA GLY A 468 6.95 3.31 22.85
C GLY A 468 6.20 4.52 23.39
N GLU A 469 4.88 4.51 23.23
CA GLU A 469 3.95 5.51 23.76
C GLU A 469 2.64 4.83 24.19
N LEU A 470 1.88 5.49 25.08
CA LEU A 470 0.47 5.16 25.27
C LEU A 470 -0.32 5.45 24.00
N LEU A 471 -1.17 4.51 23.61
CA LEU A 471 -2.15 4.71 22.56
C LEU A 471 -3.16 5.78 23.01
N LYS A 472 -3.40 6.75 22.13
CA LYS A 472 -4.28 7.88 22.35
C LYS A 472 -5.08 8.18 21.08
N ASP A 473 -6.26 8.76 21.24
CA ASP A 473 -7.16 9.13 20.14
C ASP A 473 -6.79 10.48 19.48
N THR A 474 -5.68 11.09 19.91
CA THR A 474 -5.16 12.34 19.38
C THR A 474 -3.86 12.12 18.61
N PRO A 475 -3.57 12.87 17.54
CA PRO A 475 -2.31 12.71 16.82
C PRO A 475 -1.07 12.93 17.70
N SER A 476 -0.05 12.09 17.54
CA SER A 476 1.28 12.32 18.09
C SER A 476 2.04 13.31 17.21
N LYS A 477 2.81 14.21 17.83
CA LYS A 477 3.60 15.26 17.15
C LYS A 477 5.11 15.08 17.33
N ASP A 478 5.47 13.92 17.82
CA ASP A 478 6.82 13.48 18.15
C ASP A 478 6.99 12.05 17.63
N PHE A 479 8.18 11.75 17.13
CA PHE A 479 8.55 10.42 16.66
C PHE A 479 9.95 10.07 17.16
N PHE A 480 10.02 8.98 17.94
CA PHE A 480 11.26 8.51 18.57
C PHE A 480 11.72 7.14 18.05
N GLY A 481 11.09 6.62 17.00
CA GLY A 481 11.47 5.34 16.36
C GLY A 481 12.49 5.52 15.23
N THR A 482 12.76 4.43 14.52
CA THR A 482 13.64 4.43 13.34
C THR A 482 12.99 5.20 12.19
N ILE A 483 13.65 6.29 11.75
CA ILE A 483 13.09 7.25 10.79
C ILE A 483 12.60 6.62 9.47
N TYR A 484 13.28 5.57 8.99
CA TYR A 484 12.93 4.86 7.76
C TYR A 484 11.61 4.07 7.84
N PHE A 485 11.11 3.84 9.06
CA PHE A 485 9.80 3.23 9.31
C PHE A 485 8.71 4.28 9.56
N SER A 486 9.06 5.56 9.59
CA SER A 486 8.09 6.62 9.85
C SER A 486 7.09 6.75 8.69
N PRO A 487 5.80 6.99 9.00
CA PRO A 487 4.76 7.07 7.98
C PRO A 487 4.80 8.44 7.27
N PRO A 488 4.29 8.53 6.03
CA PRO A 488 4.37 9.75 5.23
C PRO A 488 3.65 10.94 5.89
N GLU A 489 2.54 10.73 6.59
CA GLU A 489 1.83 11.79 7.29
C GLU A 489 2.68 12.46 8.38
N TRP A 490 3.56 11.71 9.06
CA TRP A 490 4.52 12.29 10.00
C TRP A 490 5.54 13.17 9.28
N ILE A 491 6.11 12.67 8.17
CA ILE A 491 7.12 13.40 7.40
C ILE A 491 6.55 14.68 6.80
N PHE A 492 5.32 14.63 6.29
CA PHE A 492 4.70 15.75 5.57
C PHE A 492 3.92 16.71 6.46
N ARG A 493 3.32 16.24 7.56
CA ARG A 493 2.45 17.04 8.44
C ARG A 493 2.99 17.22 9.85
N GLY A 494 4.03 16.48 10.24
CA GLY A 494 4.56 16.49 11.60
C GLY A 494 3.58 15.88 12.61
N GLU A 495 2.63 15.05 12.16
CA GLU A 495 1.71 14.34 13.05
C GLU A 495 1.21 13.02 12.45
N TYR A 496 0.87 12.05 13.31
CA TYR A 496 0.35 10.74 12.91
C TYR A 496 -0.54 10.13 13.99
N MET A 497 -1.38 9.16 13.58
CA MET A 497 -2.16 8.31 14.49
C MET A 497 -1.42 6.98 14.73
N GLY A 498 -1.41 6.51 15.97
CA GLY A 498 -0.57 5.37 16.39
C GLY A 498 -0.86 4.07 15.65
N VAL A 499 -2.13 3.69 15.48
CA VAL A 499 -2.51 2.45 14.79
C VAL A 499 -2.17 2.52 13.29
N PRO A 500 -2.63 3.51 12.50
CA PRO A 500 -2.25 3.62 11.10
C PRO A 500 -0.73 3.69 10.86
N ALA A 501 0.02 4.36 11.73
CA ALA A 501 1.48 4.41 11.65
C ALA A 501 2.12 3.04 11.90
N THR A 502 1.57 2.25 12.83
CA THR A 502 2.00 0.88 13.08
C THR A 502 1.77 -0.01 11.85
N ILE A 503 0.63 0.14 11.18
CA ILE A 503 0.32 -0.61 9.95
C ILE A 503 1.30 -0.28 8.82
N TRP A 504 1.64 1.01 8.65
CA TRP A 504 2.67 1.44 7.71
C TRP A 504 4.02 0.76 8.02
N GLY A 505 4.47 0.82 9.27
CA GLY A 505 5.71 0.18 9.71
C GLY A 505 5.74 -1.34 9.45
N LEU A 506 4.60 -2.02 9.59
CA LEU A 506 4.47 -3.44 9.23
C LEU A 506 4.63 -3.67 7.72
N GLY A 507 4.15 -2.76 6.88
CA GLY A 507 4.39 -2.79 5.43
C GLY A 507 5.87 -2.61 5.09
N VAL A 508 6.54 -1.65 5.73
CA VAL A 508 7.99 -1.42 5.58
C VAL A 508 8.78 -2.68 5.98
N LEU A 509 8.40 -3.31 7.10
CA LEU A 509 9.01 -4.54 7.58
C LEU A 509 8.82 -5.72 6.62
N LEU A 510 7.61 -5.90 6.07
CA LEU A 510 7.34 -6.96 5.09
C LEU A 510 8.20 -6.77 3.83
N PHE A 511 8.32 -5.54 3.33
CA PHE A 511 9.23 -5.24 2.22
C PHE A 511 10.67 -5.61 2.58
N HIS A 512 11.10 -5.28 3.80
CA HIS A 512 12.44 -5.59 4.27
C HIS A 512 12.72 -7.08 4.33
N PHE A 513 11.77 -7.87 4.83
CA PHE A 513 11.88 -9.34 4.81
C PHE A 513 12.04 -9.89 3.40
N LEU A 514 11.26 -9.41 2.43
CA LEU A 514 11.24 -9.97 1.08
C LEU A 514 12.44 -9.52 0.23
N SER A 515 12.97 -8.32 0.47
CA SER A 515 14.00 -7.71 -0.39
C SER A 515 15.39 -7.63 0.25
N GLY A 516 15.47 -7.74 1.57
CA GLY A 516 16.67 -7.41 2.34
C GLY A 516 17.04 -5.93 2.36
N ARG A 517 16.17 -5.05 1.86
CA ARG A 517 16.39 -3.60 1.74
C ARG A 517 15.23 -2.84 2.36
N LEU A 518 15.41 -1.57 2.69
CA LEU A 518 14.28 -0.72 3.09
C LEU A 518 13.63 -0.12 1.84
N PRO A 519 12.30 0.05 1.83
CA PRO A 519 11.58 0.61 0.68
C PRO A 519 11.81 2.12 0.52
N PHE A 520 12.12 2.83 1.60
CA PHE A 520 12.29 4.29 1.64
C PHE A 520 13.58 4.63 2.41
N LEU A 521 14.59 5.19 1.74
CA LEU A 521 15.82 5.69 2.36
C LEU A 521 15.86 7.22 2.40
N ASP A 522 15.11 7.89 1.53
CA ASP A 522 14.90 9.34 1.55
C ASP A 522 13.43 9.72 1.26
N VAL A 523 13.14 11.03 1.31
CA VAL A 523 11.79 11.56 1.04
C VAL A 523 11.43 11.45 -0.45
N ASP A 524 12.43 11.32 -1.32
CA ASP A 524 12.25 11.13 -2.76
C ASP A 524 11.96 9.64 -3.11
N ASP A 525 12.30 8.70 -2.24
CA ASP A 525 12.10 7.24 -2.40
C ASP A 525 10.65 6.78 -2.19
N PHE A 526 9.77 7.66 -1.68
CA PHE A 526 8.31 7.44 -1.73
C PHE A 526 7.79 7.28 -3.18
N ASN A 527 8.66 7.49 -4.17
CA ASN A 527 8.48 7.07 -5.54
C ASN A 527 8.46 5.53 -5.67
N PHE A 528 7.29 5.01 -6.06
CA PHE A 528 6.94 3.58 -6.23
C PHE A 528 7.87 2.74 -7.14
N GLY A 529 8.92 3.31 -7.74
CA GLY A 529 9.91 2.61 -8.57
C GLY A 529 10.64 1.47 -7.87
N TYR A 530 10.76 1.52 -6.54
CA TYR A 530 11.46 0.49 -5.74
C TYR A 530 10.64 -0.78 -5.44
N LEU A 531 9.31 -0.66 -5.30
CA LEU A 531 8.43 -1.84 -5.09
C LEU A 531 8.44 -2.81 -6.27
N ASN A 532 8.82 -2.30 -7.44
CA ASN A 532 8.96 -3.03 -8.68
C ASN A 532 10.23 -3.86 -8.83
N ALA A 533 11.21 -3.61 -7.97
CA ALA A 533 12.46 -4.35 -7.93
C ALA A 533 12.37 -5.58 -7.02
N LEU A 534 11.18 -5.87 -6.46
CA LEU A 534 10.93 -7.07 -5.67
C LEU A 534 10.99 -8.32 -6.58
N PRO A 535 11.49 -9.47 -6.06
CA PRO A 535 11.47 -10.74 -6.78
C PRO A 535 10.03 -11.20 -7.09
N ASP A 536 9.85 -12.32 -7.82
CA ASP A 536 8.53 -12.88 -8.19
C ASP A 536 7.64 -13.19 -6.96
N LEU A 537 6.96 -12.17 -6.43
CA LEU A 537 6.04 -12.26 -5.30
C LEU A 537 4.70 -12.83 -5.75
N SER A 538 4.02 -13.55 -4.85
CA SER A 538 2.61 -13.86 -5.06
C SER A 538 1.75 -12.60 -5.12
N GLN A 539 0.62 -12.70 -5.83
CA GLN A 539 -0.33 -11.60 -5.95
C GLN A 539 -0.83 -11.15 -4.58
N GLU A 540 -1.11 -12.11 -3.69
CA GLU A 540 -1.61 -11.86 -2.34
C GLU A 540 -0.56 -11.15 -1.47
N CYS A 541 0.72 -11.51 -1.61
CA CYS A 541 1.81 -10.84 -0.89
C CYS A 541 1.92 -9.37 -1.32
N PHE A 542 1.95 -9.13 -2.64
CA PHE A 542 2.03 -7.79 -3.19
C PHE A 542 0.82 -6.94 -2.78
N GLN A 543 -0.38 -7.50 -2.82
CA GLN A 543 -1.61 -6.82 -2.41
C GLN A 543 -1.62 -6.43 -0.94
N LEU A 544 -1.13 -7.30 -0.05
CA LEU A 544 -1.01 -6.97 1.36
C LEU A 544 -0.01 -5.83 1.58
N LEU A 545 1.16 -5.94 0.92
CA LEU A 545 2.25 -4.99 1.07
C LEU A 545 1.83 -3.57 0.68
N ILE A 546 1.22 -3.41 -0.50
CA ILE A 546 0.78 -2.09 -0.97
C ILE A 546 -0.39 -1.54 -0.16
N TRP A 547 -1.25 -2.40 0.41
CA TRP A 547 -2.37 -1.96 1.25
C TRP A 547 -1.88 -1.40 2.59
N CYS A 548 -0.85 -2.03 3.19
CA CYS A 548 -0.19 -1.48 4.38
C CYS A 548 0.51 -0.14 4.10
N LEU A 549 1.09 0.01 2.90
CA LEU A 549 1.85 1.17 2.46
C LEU A 549 1.00 2.22 1.74
N ASP A 550 -0.30 2.30 2.04
CA ASP A 550 -1.14 3.39 1.53
C ASP A 550 -0.70 4.73 2.15
N LEU A 551 -0.65 5.77 1.30
CA LEU A 551 -0.28 7.12 1.73
C LEU A 551 -1.39 7.76 2.57
N ASP A 552 -2.65 7.36 2.37
CA ASP A 552 -3.76 7.76 3.23
C ASP A 552 -3.83 6.82 4.45
N PRO A 553 -3.57 7.32 5.68
CA PRO A 553 -3.62 6.49 6.88
C PRO A 553 -4.98 5.82 7.11
N GLU A 554 -6.08 6.43 6.66
CA GLU A 554 -7.43 5.88 6.84
C GLU A 554 -7.76 4.77 5.84
N ALA A 555 -7.02 4.67 4.73
CA ALA A 555 -7.18 3.61 3.73
C ALA A 555 -6.43 2.32 4.10
N ARG A 556 -5.49 2.40 5.05
CA ARG A 556 -4.72 1.26 5.53
C ARG A 556 -5.62 0.23 6.24
N PRO A 557 -5.28 -1.06 6.18
CA PRO A 557 -6.10 -2.10 6.79
C PRO A 557 -6.08 -2.00 8.32
N SER A 558 -7.21 -2.31 8.95
CA SER A 558 -7.25 -2.61 10.38
C SER A 558 -6.52 -3.93 10.69
N PHE A 559 -6.13 -4.13 11.96
CA PHE A 559 -5.55 -5.40 12.40
C PHE A 559 -6.46 -6.61 12.12
N GLU A 560 -7.79 -6.44 12.19
CA GLU A 560 -8.74 -7.52 11.90
C GLU A 560 -8.72 -7.90 10.41
N GLN A 561 -8.69 -6.90 9.53
CA GLN A 561 -8.54 -7.11 8.09
C GLN A 561 -7.19 -7.74 7.74
N LEU A 562 -6.10 -7.27 8.34
CA LEU A 562 -4.76 -7.84 8.13
C LEU A 562 -4.72 -9.33 8.43
N THR A 563 -5.23 -9.74 9.60
CA THR A 563 -5.20 -11.15 10.02
C THR A 563 -6.05 -12.10 9.15
N ARG A 564 -6.99 -11.54 8.37
CA ARG A 564 -7.88 -12.31 7.48
C ARG A 564 -7.48 -12.23 6.01
N HIS A 565 -6.38 -11.55 5.70
CA HIS A 565 -5.92 -11.39 4.32
C HIS A 565 -5.56 -12.74 3.69
N GLU A 566 -5.87 -12.92 2.40
CA GLU A 566 -5.68 -14.19 1.66
C GLU A 566 -4.24 -14.70 1.73
N TRP A 567 -3.26 -13.79 1.83
CA TRP A 567 -1.85 -14.14 1.98
C TRP A 567 -1.56 -15.01 3.21
N PHE A 568 -2.28 -14.80 4.32
CA PHE A 568 -2.12 -15.60 5.54
C PHE A 568 -2.97 -16.87 5.55
N THR A 569 -4.11 -16.88 4.84
CA THR A 569 -5.09 -17.98 4.91
C THR A 569 -4.99 -18.96 3.74
N GLY A 570 -4.40 -18.57 2.60
CA GLY A 570 -4.40 -19.32 1.34
C GLY A 570 -3.41 -20.50 1.26
N GLY A 571 -2.72 -20.86 2.34
CA GLY A 571 -1.69 -21.91 2.35
C GLY A 571 -2.19 -23.36 2.50
N SER A 572 -3.49 -23.59 2.71
CA SER A 572 -4.00 -24.92 3.09
C SER A 572 -4.56 -25.78 1.95
N SER A 573 -4.51 -25.34 0.68
CA SER A 573 -5.03 -26.10 -0.46
C SER A 573 -3.92 -26.75 -1.28
N GLY A 574 -3.17 -27.70 -0.69
CA GLY A 574 -2.09 -28.36 -1.42
C GLY A 574 -1.53 -29.67 -0.87
N GLN A 575 -1.80 -30.05 0.37
CA GLN A 575 -1.43 -31.38 0.87
C GLN A 575 -2.52 -31.89 1.82
N SER A 576 -3.24 -32.90 1.35
CA SER A 576 -3.98 -33.86 2.18
C SER A 576 -3.36 -35.24 1.91
N PRO A 577 -3.38 -36.15 2.90
CA PRO A 577 -2.36 -37.17 3.13
C PRO A 577 -2.19 -38.21 2.02
#